data_AF-A0A7J9VDJ6-F1
#
_entry.id   AF-A0A7J9VDJ6-F1
#
_cell.length_a   1.000
_cell.length_b   1.000
_cell.length_c   1.000
_cell.angle_alpha   90.00
_cell.angle_beta   90.00
_cell.angle_gamma   90.00
#
_symmetry.space_group_name_H-M   'P 1'
#
loop_
_entity.id
_entity.type
_entity.pdbx_description
1 polymer ?
#
loop_
_entity_poly.entity_id
_entity_poly.type
_entity_poly.pdbx_seq_one_letter_code
_entity_poly.pdbx_strand_id
1 'polypeptide(L)'
;KTYLGPVESEEGLHYLRPETAQGIFVNFSNVLTSSRKKPPFGIGQIGKSFRNEITPGNFIFRTREFEQMEMEYFVEPGEDESWHQYWIDERTKWYTDLGIAKDNLRHYEHPKEKLSHYSKRTVDVEYRFNFSSGQEWGELEGIANRTDFDLTTHSNHSGVDLSYFDQSTGERYRPFVIEPAAGVGRPMMAFLLDAYTEDEAPNAKGGVDKRVVLKLDRRLAPVKVAVLPLSRNADLSPKARDIATTLRKNWNVDFDDSGAIGRRYRRQDEIGTPFCVTIDFDSLDDHAVTVRERDMMTQERVAIDQLEGYLAARLIGC
;
A
#
# COMPACT_ATOMS: atom_id res chain seq x y z
N LYS A 1 9.85 27.43 -1.44
CA LYS A 1 10.31 28.08 -0.20
C LYS A 1 9.13 28.72 0.50
N THR A 2 9.19 28.85 1.81
CA THR A 2 8.23 29.54 2.68
C THR A 2 9.00 30.18 3.83
N TYR A 3 8.34 30.96 4.69
CA TYR A 3 8.94 31.52 5.90
C TYR A 3 8.18 31.07 7.14
N LEU A 4 8.91 30.63 8.18
CA LEU A 4 8.34 30.35 9.50
C LEU A 4 8.30 31.62 10.35
N GLY A 5 7.18 31.82 11.04
CA GLY A 5 6.95 33.01 11.88
C GLY A 5 6.35 34.19 11.11
N PRO A 6 6.11 35.33 11.80
CA PRO A 6 5.40 36.47 11.22
C PRO A 6 6.25 37.35 10.30
N VAL A 7 7.57 37.13 10.24
CA VAL A 7 8.52 37.99 9.49
C VAL A 7 9.28 37.15 8.47
N GLU A 8 9.27 37.60 7.21
CA GLU A 8 10.13 37.05 6.17
C GLU A 8 11.59 37.42 6.45
N SER A 9 12.35 36.47 6.97
CA SER A 9 13.76 36.60 7.30
C SER A 9 14.54 35.40 6.77
N GLU A 10 15.87 35.53 6.64
CA GLU A 10 16.72 34.40 6.26
C GLU A 10 16.65 33.28 7.30
N GLU A 11 16.59 33.61 8.59
CA GLU A 11 16.36 32.66 9.69
C GLU A 11 15.01 31.94 9.57
N GLY A 12 14.00 32.66 9.06
CA GLY A 12 12.68 32.11 8.80
C GLY A 12 12.61 31.26 7.53
N LEU A 13 13.61 31.25 6.64
CA LEU A 13 13.54 30.58 5.33
C LEU A 13 13.46 29.05 5.48
N HIS A 14 12.36 28.46 5.03
CA HIS A 14 12.11 27.02 5.10
C HIS A 14 11.58 26.45 3.79
N TYR A 15 11.56 25.12 3.70
CA TYR A 15 11.11 24.37 2.54
C TYR A 15 10.12 23.30 2.96
N LEU A 16 9.15 23.03 2.08
CA LEU A 16 8.40 21.79 2.15
C LEU A 16 9.34 20.68 1.68
N ARG A 17 9.42 19.61 2.47
CA ARG A 17 10.34 18.51 2.19
C ARG A 17 10.02 17.85 0.83
N PRO A 18 11.03 17.59 -0.01
CA PRO A 18 10.84 16.91 -1.29
C PRO A 18 10.79 15.38 -1.19
N GLU A 19 11.14 14.85 0.00
CA GLU A 19 11.20 13.44 0.36
C GLU A 19 10.99 13.27 1.87
N THR A 20 10.78 12.04 2.32
CA THR A 20 10.56 11.72 3.74
C THR A 20 11.82 11.27 4.48
N ALA A 21 12.82 10.76 3.75
CA ALA A 21 14.12 10.26 4.23
C ALA A 21 14.87 11.20 5.20
N GLN A 22 14.91 12.50 4.89
CA GLN A 22 15.68 13.46 5.71
C GLN A 22 15.24 13.50 7.18
N GLY A 23 13.96 13.29 7.47
CA GLY A 23 13.44 13.22 8.83
C GLY A 23 13.96 12.01 9.62
N ILE A 24 14.27 10.92 8.91
CA ILE A 24 14.82 9.69 9.47
C ILE A 24 16.28 9.91 9.83
N PHE A 25 17.09 10.47 8.93
CA PHE A 25 18.52 10.69 9.17
C PHE A 25 18.80 11.62 10.36
N VAL A 26 18.06 12.73 10.48
CA VAL A 26 18.22 13.65 11.62
C VAL A 26 17.81 13.03 12.95
N ASN A 27 17.01 11.95 12.94
CA ASN A 27 16.57 11.22 14.13
C ASN A 27 17.29 9.88 14.33
N PHE A 28 18.29 9.55 13.52
CA PHE A 28 19.01 8.27 13.59
C PHE A 28 19.48 7.93 15.01
N SER A 29 20.20 8.85 15.66
CA SER A 29 20.74 8.63 17.02
C SER A 29 19.63 8.50 18.08
N ASN A 30 18.56 9.28 17.95
CA ASN A 30 17.40 9.21 18.84
C ASN A 30 16.72 7.85 18.76
N VAL A 31 16.48 7.35 17.54
CA VAL A 31 15.84 6.05 17.33
C VAL A 31 16.75 4.92 17.75
N LEU A 32 18.03 4.93 17.34
CA LEU A 32 19.02 3.93 17.74
C LEU A 32 19.06 3.74 19.26
N THR A 33 19.13 4.85 20.00
CA THR A 33 19.22 4.86 21.46
C THR A 33 17.92 4.42 22.13
N SER A 34 16.78 4.99 21.73
CA SER A 34 15.49 4.73 22.38
C SER A 34 14.93 3.34 22.09
N SER A 35 15.14 2.82 20.87
CA SER A 35 14.66 1.51 20.44
C SER A 35 15.61 0.36 20.81
N ARG A 36 16.82 0.68 21.29
CA ARG A 36 17.89 -0.29 21.63
C ARG A 36 18.20 -1.24 20.46
N LYS A 37 18.12 -0.72 19.23
CA LYS A 37 18.46 -1.46 18.01
C LYS A 37 19.97 -1.40 17.75
N LYS A 38 20.43 -2.31 16.91
CA LYS A 38 21.80 -2.41 16.40
C LYS A 38 21.68 -2.60 14.89
N PRO A 39 22.59 -2.05 14.06
CA PRO A 39 22.68 -2.48 12.67
C PRO A 39 22.80 -4.01 12.57
N PRO A 40 22.12 -4.66 11.60
CA PRO A 40 21.21 -4.04 10.65
C PRO A 40 19.82 -3.74 11.25
N PHE A 41 19.27 -2.54 10.96
CA PHE A 41 17.89 -2.18 11.31
C PHE A 41 17.32 -1.10 10.40
N GLY A 42 15.99 -1.05 10.27
CA GLY A 42 15.29 -0.05 9.44
C GLY A 42 14.45 0.94 10.24
N ILE A 43 14.29 2.13 9.69
CA ILE A 43 13.30 3.12 10.12
C ILE A 43 12.41 3.43 8.93
N GLY A 44 11.12 3.08 9.02
CA GLY A 44 10.13 3.36 7.97
C GLY A 44 9.32 4.62 8.28
N GLN A 45 9.01 5.40 7.25
CA GLN A 45 8.14 6.57 7.35
C GLN A 45 7.17 6.63 6.18
N ILE A 46 5.91 6.95 6.49
CA ILE A 46 4.90 7.32 5.49
C ILE A 46 4.56 8.78 5.68
N GLY A 47 4.53 9.55 4.60
CA GLY A 47 4.04 10.91 4.67
C GLY A 47 4.11 11.68 3.37
N LYS A 48 3.63 12.93 3.44
CA LYS A 48 3.60 13.83 2.29
C LYS A 48 4.98 14.37 1.93
N SER A 49 5.19 14.53 0.63
CA SER A 49 6.35 15.16 0.01
C SER A 49 5.90 16.10 -1.10
N PHE A 50 6.72 17.11 -1.38
CA PHE A 50 6.38 18.20 -2.28
C PHE A 50 7.49 18.44 -3.29
N ARG A 51 7.17 18.31 -4.58
CA ARG A 51 8.10 18.62 -5.68
C ARG A 51 7.49 19.73 -6.52
N ASN A 52 8.26 20.79 -6.79
CA ASN A 52 7.77 21.92 -7.60
C ASN A 52 7.80 21.58 -9.10
N GLU A 53 7.03 20.57 -9.49
CA GLU A 53 6.95 20.04 -10.84
C GLU A 53 6.51 21.12 -11.84
N ILE A 54 7.30 21.28 -12.90
CA ILE A 54 7.10 22.33 -13.92
C ILE A 54 5.91 21.96 -14.79
N THR A 55 5.86 20.71 -15.23
CA THR A 55 4.81 20.20 -16.12
C THR A 55 4.14 18.98 -15.47
N PRO A 56 3.10 19.19 -14.64
CA PRO A 56 2.25 18.11 -14.16
C PRO A 56 1.64 17.35 -15.33
N GLY A 57 1.41 16.05 -15.16
CA GLY A 57 0.92 15.22 -16.25
C GLY A 57 0.69 13.77 -15.86
N ASN A 58 0.04 13.02 -16.74
CA ASN A 58 -0.31 11.61 -16.55
C ASN A 58 -0.92 11.36 -15.16
N PHE A 59 -2.04 12.03 -14.85
CA PHE A 59 -2.82 11.78 -13.63
C PHE A 59 -1.97 11.78 -12.34
N ILE A 60 -1.77 10.62 -11.69
CA ILE A 60 -1.02 10.47 -10.43
C ILE A 60 0.51 10.41 -10.59
N PHE A 61 1.06 10.34 -11.80
CA PHE A 61 2.48 10.05 -12.02
C PHE A 61 3.39 11.28 -11.85
N ARG A 62 2.86 12.47 -12.17
CA ARG A 62 3.57 13.76 -12.01
C ARG A 62 2.66 14.77 -11.33
N THR A 63 2.75 14.82 -10.00
CA THR A 63 2.02 15.75 -9.14
C THR A 63 3.00 16.61 -8.33
N ARG A 64 2.48 17.68 -7.71
CA ARG A 64 3.29 18.57 -6.85
C ARG A 64 3.26 18.17 -5.38
N GLU A 65 2.23 17.42 -4.98
CA GLU A 65 2.06 16.84 -3.66
C GLU A 65 1.72 15.36 -3.86
N PHE A 66 2.37 14.50 -3.09
CA PHE A 66 2.14 13.05 -3.08
C PHE A 66 2.61 12.47 -1.75
N GLU A 67 2.25 11.22 -1.49
CA GLU A 67 2.67 10.47 -0.32
C GLU A 67 3.72 9.44 -0.69
N GLN A 68 4.72 9.27 0.17
CA GLN A 68 5.77 8.27 0.01
C GLN A 68 5.75 7.30 1.19
N MET A 69 6.20 6.08 0.93
CA MET A 69 6.56 5.06 1.90
C MET A 69 8.06 4.81 1.69
N GLU A 70 8.87 5.35 2.57
CA GLU A 70 10.33 5.20 2.51
C GLU A 70 10.82 4.49 3.76
N MET A 71 11.90 3.74 3.62
CA MET A 71 12.58 3.13 4.74
C MET A 71 14.09 3.27 4.57
N GLU A 72 14.75 3.80 5.61
CA GLU A 72 16.21 3.80 5.67
C GLU A 72 16.66 2.59 6.47
N TYR A 73 17.30 1.63 5.79
CA TYR A 73 17.82 0.41 6.38
C TYR A 73 19.33 0.54 6.59
N PHE A 74 19.71 0.75 7.84
CA PHE A 74 21.08 0.98 8.27
C PHE A 74 21.81 -0.35 8.43
N VAL A 75 22.93 -0.52 7.73
CA VAL A 75 23.70 -1.77 7.66
C VAL A 75 25.18 -1.51 7.90
N GLU A 76 25.91 -2.57 8.27
CA GLU A 76 27.36 -2.50 8.38
C GLU A 76 28.00 -2.38 6.98
N PRO A 77 28.99 -1.49 6.78
CA PRO A 77 29.74 -1.41 5.52
C PRO A 77 30.36 -2.77 5.16
N GLY A 78 30.16 -3.23 3.93
CA GLY A 78 30.61 -4.56 3.47
C GLY A 78 29.49 -5.61 3.45
N GLU A 79 28.40 -5.40 4.19
CA GLU A 79 27.18 -6.22 4.05
C GLU A 79 26.15 -5.61 3.09
N ASP A 80 26.37 -4.36 2.67
CA ASP A 80 25.42 -3.51 1.96
C ASP A 80 24.87 -4.12 0.66
N GLU A 81 25.70 -4.82 -0.11
CA GLU A 81 25.25 -5.45 -1.37
C GLU A 81 24.26 -6.59 -1.13
N SER A 82 24.47 -7.37 -0.07
CA SER A 82 23.59 -8.48 0.30
C SER A 82 22.23 -7.96 0.79
N TRP A 83 22.24 -6.90 1.59
CA TRP A 83 21.03 -6.24 2.07
C TRP A 83 20.29 -5.50 0.95
N HIS A 84 21.02 -4.91 0.00
CA HIS A 84 20.43 -4.29 -1.19
C HIS A 84 19.66 -5.32 -2.02
N GLN A 85 20.28 -6.48 -2.30
CA GLN A 85 19.62 -7.55 -3.03
C GLN A 85 18.42 -8.13 -2.26
N TYR A 86 18.56 -8.34 -0.95
CA TYR A 86 17.46 -8.77 -0.09
C TYR A 86 16.25 -7.84 -0.22
N TRP A 87 16.45 -6.52 -0.16
CA TRP A 87 15.35 -5.57 -0.25
C TRP A 87 14.74 -5.50 -1.66
N ILE A 88 15.53 -5.64 -2.73
CA ILE A 88 14.98 -5.78 -4.08
C ILE A 88 14.02 -6.97 -4.15
N ASP A 89 14.45 -8.13 -3.63
CA ASP A 89 13.66 -9.37 -3.69
C ASP A 89 12.42 -9.29 -2.78
N GLU A 90 12.57 -8.78 -1.56
CA GLU A 90 11.48 -8.65 -0.59
C GLU A 90 10.42 -7.63 -1.05
N ARG A 91 10.83 -6.50 -1.63
CA ARG A 91 9.88 -5.52 -2.17
C ARG A 91 9.17 -6.04 -3.41
N THR A 92 9.86 -6.76 -4.29
CA THR A 92 9.23 -7.43 -5.45
C THR A 92 8.23 -8.49 -5.01
N LYS A 93 8.60 -9.28 -4.00
CA LYS A 93 7.71 -10.26 -3.38
C LYS A 93 6.48 -9.58 -2.78
N TRP A 94 6.62 -8.44 -2.11
CA TRP A 94 5.48 -7.71 -1.57
C TRP A 94 4.42 -7.34 -2.63
N TYR A 95 4.84 -6.86 -3.81
CA TYR A 95 3.92 -6.57 -4.91
C TYR A 95 3.22 -7.82 -5.44
N THR A 96 3.98 -8.90 -5.69
CA THR A 96 3.43 -10.15 -6.23
C THR A 96 2.55 -10.90 -5.22
N ASP A 97 2.91 -10.87 -3.94
CA ASP A 97 2.12 -11.44 -2.84
C ASP A 97 0.77 -10.74 -2.71
N LEU A 98 0.70 -9.44 -3.02
CA LEU A 98 -0.53 -8.65 -3.03
C LEU A 98 -1.30 -8.67 -4.36
N GLY A 99 -0.93 -9.59 -5.25
CA GLY A 99 -1.72 -9.92 -6.44
C GLY A 99 -1.24 -9.32 -7.75
N ILE A 100 -0.12 -8.57 -7.79
CA ILE A 100 0.44 -8.12 -9.07
C ILE A 100 1.04 -9.31 -9.83
N ALA A 101 0.63 -9.48 -11.09
CA ALA A 101 1.22 -10.46 -11.98
C ALA A 101 2.71 -10.20 -12.20
N LYS A 102 3.54 -11.23 -12.01
CA LYS A 102 5.00 -11.13 -12.15
C LYS A 102 5.43 -10.60 -13.52
N ASP A 103 4.71 -10.95 -14.58
CA ASP A 103 4.99 -10.50 -15.95
C ASP A 103 4.73 -9.00 -16.17
N ASN A 104 4.01 -8.34 -15.25
CA ASN A 104 3.80 -6.90 -15.24
C ASN A 104 4.87 -6.15 -14.41
N LEU A 105 5.84 -6.86 -13.82
CA LEU A 105 6.94 -6.27 -13.07
C LEU A 105 8.27 -6.56 -13.73
N ARG A 106 9.20 -5.60 -13.60
CA ARG A 106 10.61 -5.81 -13.92
C ARG A 106 11.52 -5.04 -12.97
N HIS A 107 12.77 -5.47 -12.93
CA HIS A 107 13.85 -4.70 -12.32
C HIS A 107 14.56 -3.86 -13.39
N TYR A 108 14.63 -2.55 -13.17
CA TYR A 108 15.40 -1.64 -14.00
C TYR A 108 16.63 -1.17 -13.22
N GLU A 109 17.80 -1.67 -13.60
CA GLU A 109 19.06 -1.25 -12.99
C GLU A 109 19.55 0.06 -13.64
N HIS A 110 19.82 1.06 -12.81
CA HIS A 110 20.25 2.37 -13.28
C HIS A 110 21.67 2.28 -13.86
N PRO A 111 21.89 2.77 -15.10
CA PRO A 111 23.23 2.95 -15.64
C PRO A 111 24.05 3.87 -14.74
N LYS A 112 25.38 3.67 -14.67
CA LYS A 112 26.27 4.44 -13.79
C LYS A 112 26.16 5.96 -13.98
N GLU A 113 25.88 6.39 -15.20
CA GLU A 113 25.76 7.80 -15.60
C GLU A 113 24.47 8.44 -15.12
N LYS A 114 23.48 7.63 -14.73
CA LYS A 114 22.18 8.08 -14.21
C LYS A 114 22.07 7.95 -12.68
N LEU A 115 23.06 7.34 -12.02
CA LEU A 115 23.08 7.23 -10.56
C LEU A 115 23.16 8.62 -9.93
N SER A 116 22.38 8.82 -8.86
CA SER A 116 22.62 9.95 -7.95
C SER A 116 24.05 9.90 -7.44
N HIS A 117 24.67 11.06 -7.24
CA HIS A 117 26.08 11.17 -6.82
C HIS A 117 26.45 10.43 -5.52
N TYR A 118 25.45 10.12 -4.69
CA TYR A 118 25.58 9.37 -3.44
C TYR A 118 25.22 7.88 -3.55
N SER A 119 24.71 7.42 -4.69
CA SER A 119 24.25 6.04 -4.86
C SER A 119 25.35 5.16 -5.45
N LYS A 120 25.67 4.07 -4.74
CA LYS A 120 26.53 2.98 -5.23
C LYS A 120 25.81 2.13 -6.27
N ARG A 121 24.51 1.89 -6.07
CA ARG A 121 23.65 1.07 -6.93
C ARG A 121 22.17 1.42 -6.68
N THR A 122 21.38 1.57 -7.74
CA THR A 122 19.93 1.76 -7.65
C THR A 122 19.23 0.83 -8.63
N VAL A 123 18.20 0.13 -8.14
CA VAL A 123 17.32 -0.71 -8.94
C VAL A 123 15.89 -0.27 -8.70
N ASP A 124 15.18 0.04 -9.77
CA ASP A 124 13.75 0.34 -9.70
C ASP A 124 12.94 -0.94 -9.92
N VAL A 125 11.91 -1.12 -9.10
CA VAL A 125 10.80 -2.00 -9.44
C VAL A 125 9.86 -1.21 -10.32
N GLU A 126 9.75 -1.58 -11.60
CA GLU A 126 8.86 -0.94 -12.56
C GLU A 126 7.65 -1.82 -12.85
N TYR A 127 6.51 -1.16 -13.10
CA TYR A 127 5.27 -1.78 -13.54
C TYR A 127 4.94 -1.39 -14.97
N ARG A 128 4.33 -2.32 -15.71
CA ARG A 128 3.88 -2.13 -17.09
C ARG A 128 2.56 -1.34 -17.15
N PHE A 129 2.67 -0.01 -17.09
CA PHE A 129 1.52 0.89 -17.14
C PHE A 129 0.94 1.11 -18.54
N ASN A 130 1.68 0.80 -19.62
CA ASN A 130 1.26 1.04 -21.01
C ASN A 130 0.77 2.48 -21.23
N PHE A 131 1.59 3.47 -20.89
CA PHE A 131 1.24 4.88 -21.02
C PHE A 131 0.85 5.24 -22.46
N SER A 132 -0.11 6.15 -22.61
CA SER A 132 -0.57 6.64 -23.91
C SER A 132 0.51 7.33 -24.74
N SER A 133 1.64 7.71 -24.11
CA SER A 133 2.83 8.24 -24.79
C SER A 133 3.65 7.17 -25.53
N GLY A 134 3.31 5.89 -25.41
CA GLY A 134 4.08 4.76 -25.92
C GLY A 134 5.15 4.24 -24.96
N GLN A 135 5.34 4.88 -23.79
CA GLN A 135 6.16 4.34 -22.72
C GLN A 135 5.45 3.16 -22.07
N GLU A 136 6.06 1.99 -22.08
CA GLU A 136 5.44 0.78 -21.53
C GLU A 136 5.57 0.70 -20.00
N TRP A 137 6.73 1.07 -19.46
CA TRP A 137 7.12 0.83 -18.06
C TRP A 137 7.21 2.13 -17.26
N GLY A 138 6.81 2.07 -15.99
CA GLY A 138 7.00 3.17 -15.04
C GLY A 138 7.40 2.67 -13.66
N GLU A 139 8.28 3.41 -13.00
CA GLU A 139 8.79 3.17 -11.65
C GLU A 139 7.65 3.17 -10.60
N LEU A 140 7.59 2.10 -9.80
CA LEU A 140 6.79 2.02 -8.57
C LEU A 140 7.60 2.43 -7.34
N GLU A 141 8.83 1.93 -7.27
CA GLU A 141 9.69 1.99 -6.10
C GLU A 141 11.16 1.89 -6.52
N GLY A 142 11.98 2.81 -6.04
CA GLY A 142 13.44 2.76 -6.19
C GLY A 142 14.05 2.11 -4.96
N ILE A 143 14.97 1.16 -5.15
CA ILE A 143 15.77 0.56 -4.09
C ILE A 143 17.23 0.99 -4.29
N ALA A 144 17.70 1.92 -3.47
CA ALA A 144 19.03 2.52 -3.57
C ALA A 144 19.97 2.04 -2.46
N ASN A 145 21.24 1.88 -2.80
CA ASN A 145 22.34 1.75 -1.84
C ASN A 145 23.09 3.09 -1.81
N ARG A 146 22.91 3.84 -0.73
CA ARG A 146 23.37 5.24 -0.59
C ARG A 146 24.69 5.36 0.18
N THR A 147 25.32 4.24 0.51
CA THR A 147 26.53 4.19 1.36
C THR A 147 26.32 4.97 2.66
N ASP A 148 27.34 5.68 3.18
CA ASP A 148 27.26 6.48 4.40
C ASP A 148 26.97 7.97 4.15
N PHE A 149 26.68 8.35 2.89
CA PHE A 149 26.58 9.74 2.46
C PHE A 149 25.67 10.61 3.34
N ASP A 150 24.47 10.11 3.64
CA ASP A 150 23.44 10.87 4.36
C ASP A 150 23.87 11.16 5.80
N LEU A 151 24.34 10.15 6.53
CA LEU A 151 24.80 10.30 7.91
C LEU A 151 26.10 11.12 7.98
N THR A 152 27.00 10.96 7.00
CA THR A 152 28.23 11.77 6.91
C THR A 152 27.90 13.23 6.68
N THR A 153 27.00 13.54 5.76
CA THR A 153 26.58 14.92 5.45
C THR A 153 25.95 15.59 6.66
N HIS A 154 24.95 14.94 7.28
CA HIS A 154 24.32 15.49 8.49
C HIS A 154 25.29 15.67 9.64
N SER A 155 26.22 14.73 9.84
CA SER A 155 27.22 14.82 10.90
C SER A 155 28.20 15.98 10.68
N ASN A 156 28.67 16.17 9.44
CA ASN A 156 29.58 17.27 9.10
C ASN A 156 28.94 18.65 9.27
N HIS A 157 27.66 18.79 8.93
CA HIS A 157 26.96 20.08 9.01
C HIS A 157 26.38 20.39 10.40
N SER A 158 26.06 19.38 11.21
CA SER A 158 25.52 19.57 12.57
C SER A 158 26.60 19.56 13.67
N GLY A 159 27.76 18.95 13.42
CA GLY A 159 28.78 18.69 14.44
C GLY A 159 28.46 17.53 15.38
N VAL A 160 27.33 16.83 15.19
CA VAL A 160 26.94 15.66 15.98
C VAL A 160 27.51 14.39 15.35
N ASP A 161 28.15 13.54 16.14
CA ASP A 161 28.63 12.23 15.67
C ASP A 161 27.45 11.27 15.48
N LEU A 162 27.22 10.88 14.22
CA LEU A 162 26.19 9.92 13.79
C LEU A 162 26.78 8.54 13.46
N SER A 163 27.98 8.23 13.93
CA SER A 163 28.55 6.88 13.86
C SER A 163 27.95 5.94 14.90
N TYR A 164 27.97 4.65 14.59
CA TYR A 164 27.63 3.56 15.50
C TYR A 164 28.91 2.96 16.08
N PHE A 165 28.88 2.62 17.38
CA PHE A 165 29.96 1.89 18.05
C PHE A 165 29.49 0.47 18.37
N ASP A 166 30.13 -0.51 17.74
CA ASP A 166 29.85 -1.91 17.99
C ASP A 166 30.68 -2.41 19.18
N GLN A 167 30.00 -2.75 20.27
CA GLN A 167 30.66 -3.27 21.48
C GLN A 167 31.27 -4.67 21.29
N SER A 168 30.80 -5.43 20.30
CA SER A 168 31.28 -6.80 20.04
C SER A 168 32.62 -6.82 19.32
N THR A 169 32.83 -5.90 18.37
CA THR A 169 34.08 -5.76 17.61
C THR A 169 35.00 -4.67 18.20
N GLY A 170 34.44 -3.74 18.97
CA GLY A 170 35.16 -2.57 19.49
C GLY A 170 35.38 -1.49 18.43
N GLU A 171 34.70 -1.59 17.28
CA GLU A 171 34.87 -0.69 16.15
C GLU A 171 33.78 0.38 16.09
N ARG A 172 34.13 1.52 15.49
CA ARG A 172 33.22 2.62 15.22
C ARG A 172 33.13 2.83 13.71
N TYR A 173 31.91 2.80 13.18
CA TYR A 173 31.66 2.99 11.75
C TYR A 173 30.40 3.81 11.53
N ARG A 174 30.27 4.39 10.34
CA ARG A 174 29.00 4.99 9.89
C ARG A 174 28.24 3.94 9.10
N PRO A 175 27.02 3.56 9.53
CA PRO A 175 26.24 2.58 8.79
C PRO A 175 25.99 3.03 7.36
N PHE A 176 26.03 2.09 6.43
CA PHE A 176 25.54 2.31 5.08
C PHE A 176 24.01 2.25 5.08
N VAL A 177 23.38 2.89 4.09
CA VAL A 177 21.92 2.98 4.00
C VAL A 177 21.42 2.29 2.74
N ILE A 178 20.52 1.33 2.92
CA ILE A 178 19.67 0.78 1.85
C ILE A 178 18.29 1.40 1.96
N GLU A 179 17.84 2.05 0.90
CA GLU A 179 16.59 2.81 0.85
C GLU A 179 15.64 2.21 -0.18
N PRO A 180 14.59 1.48 0.25
CA PRO A 180 13.39 1.28 -0.55
C PRO A 180 12.47 2.49 -0.42
N ALA A 181 12.17 3.15 -1.54
CA ALA A 181 11.37 4.36 -1.61
C ALA A 181 10.24 4.22 -2.64
N ALA A 182 9.00 4.07 -2.17
CA ALA A 182 7.81 3.95 -3.01
C ALA A 182 6.92 5.19 -2.89
N GLY A 183 6.34 5.67 -4.00
CA GLY A 183 5.30 6.70 -3.97
C GLY A 183 3.92 6.07 -3.90
N VAL A 184 3.20 6.15 -2.76
CA VAL A 184 1.95 5.42 -2.42
C VAL A 184 0.95 5.33 -3.58
N GLY A 185 0.75 6.44 -4.30
CA GLY A 185 -0.21 6.50 -5.40
C GLY A 185 0.11 5.55 -6.56
N ARG A 186 1.39 5.31 -6.87
CA ARG A 186 1.79 4.47 -8.00
C ARG A 186 1.52 2.98 -7.75
N PRO A 187 1.91 2.37 -6.61
CA PRO A 187 1.45 1.04 -6.21
C PRO A 187 -0.07 0.92 -6.21
N MET A 188 -0.81 1.90 -5.65
CA MET A 188 -2.28 1.89 -5.65
C MET A 188 -2.84 1.75 -7.06
N MET A 189 -2.35 2.54 -8.02
CA MET A 189 -2.77 2.44 -9.42
C MET A 189 -2.38 1.11 -10.04
N ALA A 190 -1.18 0.60 -9.77
CA ALA A 190 -0.75 -0.70 -10.27
C ALA A 190 -1.68 -1.82 -9.80
N PHE A 191 -2.02 -1.86 -8.50
CA PHE A 191 -2.98 -2.84 -7.97
C PHE A 191 -4.37 -2.71 -8.60
N LEU A 192 -4.86 -1.49 -8.86
CA LEU A 192 -6.15 -1.28 -9.54
C LEU A 192 -6.11 -1.79 -10.99
N LEU A 193 -5.03 -1.51 -11.72
CA LEU A 193 -4.88 -1.94 -13.11
C LEU A 193 -4.75 -3.46 -13.22
N ASP A 194 -3.97 -4.08 -12.35
CA ASP A 194 -3.75 -5.52 -12.37
C ASP A 194 -5.00 -6.31 -11.91
N ALA A 195 -5.77 -5.74 -10.98
CA ALA A 195 -7.02 -6.31 -10.51
C ALA A 195 -8.20 -6.12 -11.48
N TYR A 196 -8.15 -5.13 -12.38
CA TYR A 196 -9.26 -4.84 -13.30
C TYR A 196 -9.51 -6.01 -14.25
N THR A 197 -10.71 -6.60 -14.16
CA THR A 197 -11.13 -7.71 -14.99
C THR A 197 -12.53 -7.46 -15.54
N GLU A 198 -12.72 -7.77 -16.82
CA GLU A 198 -14.04 -7.93 -17.43
C GLU A 198 -14.30 -9.42 -17.67
N ASP A 199 -15.30 -9.99 -17.01
CA ASP A 199 -15.73 -11.38 -17.19
C ASP A 199 -17.26 -11.48 -17.31
N GLU A 200 -17.79 -12.70 -17.30
CA GLU A 200 -19.22 -12.98 -17.44
C GLU A 200 -19.80 -13.50 -16.12
N ALA A 201 -21.04 -13.10 -15.83
CA ALA A 201 -21.74 -13.52 -14.63
C ALA A 201 -23.23 -13.81 -14.89
N PRO A 202 -23.82 -14.81 -14.22
CA PRO A 202 -25.21 -15.18 -14.41
C PRO A 202 -26.17 -14.01 -14.13
N ASN A 203 -27.21 -13.89 -14.96
CA ASN A 203 -28.28 -12.91 -14.78
C ASN A 203 -29.58 -13.59 -14.31
N ALA A 204 -30.49 -12.79 -13.77
CA ALA A 204 -31.77 -13.28 -13.24
C ALA A 204 -32.73 -13.87 -14.30
N LYS A 205 -32.38 -13.77 -15.58
CA LYS A 205 -33.17 -14.27 -16.72
C LYS A 205 -32.61 -15.57 -17.32
N GLY A 206 -31.61 -16.19 -16.69
CA GLY A 206 -31.03 -17.46 -17.15
C GLY A 206 -29.97 -17.31 -18.26
N GLY A 207 -29.43 -16.10 -18.47
CA GLY A 207 -28.29 -15.83 -19.35
C GLY A 207 -27.07 -15.33 -18.56
N VAL A 208 -26.07 -14.82 -19.29
CA VAL A 208 -24.89 -14.17 -18.71
C VAL A 208 -24.85 -12.70 -19.11
N ASP A 209 -24.44 -11.85 -18.19
CA ASP A 209 -24.13 -10.45 -18.45
C ASP A 209 -22.63 -10.23 -18.23
N LYS A 210 -22.03 -9.35 -19.03
CA LYS A 210 -20.67 -8.85 -18.74
C LYS A 210 -20.66 -8.15 -17.37
N ARG A 211 -19.58 -8.33 -16.63
CA ARG A 211 -19.31 -7.59 -15.40
C ARG A 211 -17.89 -7.05 -15.38
N VAL A 212 -17.76 -5.87 -14.80
CA VAL A 212 -16.47 -5.35 -14.35
C VAL A 212 -16.31 -5.80 -12.90
N VAL A 213 -15.14 -6.34 -12.58
CA VAL A 213 -14.76 -6.74 -11.22
C VAL A 213 -13.33 -6.34 -10.95
N LEU A 214 -13.09 -5.72 -9.80
CA LEU A 214 -11.74 -5.52 -9.29
C LEU A 214 -11.35 -6.74 -8.45
N LYS A 215 -10.52 -7.63 -9.01
CA LYS A 215 -9.99 -8.81 -8.31
C LYS A 215 -8.84 -8.46 -7.36
N LEU A 216 -9.03 -7.41 -6.55
CA LEU A 216 -8.05 -6.98 -5.55
C LEU A 216 -7.79 -8.11 -4.55
N ASP A 217 -6.54 -8.25 -4.10
CA ASP A 217 -6.26 -9.05 -2.91
C ASP A 217 -7.16 -8.55 -1.77
N ARG A 218 -7.77 -9.49 -1.04
CA ARG A 218 -8.70 -9.18 0.07
C ARG A 218 -8.11 -8.20 1.09
N ARG A 219 -6.79 -8.20 1.30
CA ARG A 219 -6.07 -7.27 2.19
C ARG A 219 -6.12 -5.82 1.70
N LEU A 220 -6.18 -5.63 0.38
CA LEU A 220 -6.26 -4.33 -0.27
C LEU A 220 -7.69 -3.83 -0.52
N ALA A 221 -8.68 -4.72 -0.51
CA ALA A 221 -10.07 -4.33 -0.77
C ALA A 221 -10.56 -3.22 0.20
N PRO A 222 -11.14 -2.11 -0.28
CA PRO A 222 -11.53 -0.98 0.56
C PRO A 222 -12.68 -1.33 1.52
N VAL A 223 -13.59 -2.19 1.07
CA VAL A 223 -14.66 -2.79 1.84
C VAL A 223 -14.38 -4.29 1.90
N LYS A 224 -14.40 -4.89 3.09
CA LYS A 224 -14.16 -6.33 3.27
C LYS A 224 -15.46 -7.11 3.15
N VAL A 225 -16.56 -6.55 3.66
CA VAL A 225 -17.88 -7.18 3.62
C VAL A 225 -18.95 -6.15 3.26
N ALA A 226 -19.86 -6.51 2.37
CA ALA A 226 -21.08 -5.74 2.13
C ALA A 226 -22.29 -6.52 2.65
N VAL A 227 -23.13 -5.88 3.47
CA VAL A 227 -24.33 -6.52 4.03
C VAL A 227 -25.57 -5.99 3.32
N LEU A 228 -26.29 -6.89 2.64
CA LEU A 228 -27.29 -6.56 1.62
C LEU A 228 -28.61 -7.29 1.91
N PRO A 229 -29.69 -6.63 2.36
CA PRO A 229 -30.98 -7.30 2.47
C PRO A 229 -31.53 -7.64 1.07
N LEU A 230 -32.22 -8.76 0.87
CA LEU A 230 -32.73 -9.20 -0.44
C LEU A 230 -33.57 -8.11 -1.13
N SER A 231 -34.36 -7.38 -0.34
CA SER A 231 -35.12 -6.21 -0.75
C SER A 231 -35.17 -5.18 0.36
N ARG A 232 -35.56 -3.94 0.02
CA ARG A 232 -35.85 -2.91 1.02
C ARG A 232 -37.19 -3.24 1.68
N ASN A 233 -37.13 -3.96 2.79
CA ASN A 233 -38.29 -4.48 3.51
C ASN A 233 -38.12 -4.21 5.02
N ALA A 234 -39.23 -3.93 5.71
CA ALA A 234 -39.24 -3.56 7.13
C ALA A 234 -38.71 -4.68 8.05
N ASP A 235 -38.79 -5.94 7.62
CA ASP A 235 -38.35 -7.10 8.40
C ASP A 235 -36.88 -7.46 8.10
N LEU A 236 -36.40 -7.17 6.88
CA LEU A 236 -35.03 -7.51 6.45
C LEU A 236 -34.01 -6.41 6.73
N SER A 237 -34.35 -5.15 6.41
CA SER A 237 -33.41 -4.03 6.47
C SER A 237 -32.87 -3.78 7.90
N PRO A 238 -33.67 -3.81 8.98
CA PRO A 238 -33.15 -3.67 10.34
C PRO A 238 -32.16 -4.78 10.71
N LYS A 239 -32.51 -6.05 10.46
CA LYS A 239 -31.64 -7.20 10.75
C LYS A 239 -30.31 -7.12 10.00
N ALA A 240 -30.34 -6.72 8.73
CA ALA A 240 -29.14 -6.48 7.94
C ALA A 240 -28.27 -5.33 8.49
N ARG A 241 -28.88 -4.25 9.02
CA ARG A 241 -28.14 -3.16 9.68
C ARG A 241 -27.49 -3.61 10.99
N ASP A 242 -28.16 -4.46 11.76
CA ASP A 242 -27.62 -5.01 13.01
C ASP A 242 -26.42 -5.92 12.75
N ILE A 243 -26.53 -6.79 11.74
CA ILE A 243 -25.40 -7.63 11.28
C ILE A 243 -24.24 -6.73 10.81
N ALA A 244 -24.50 -5.73 9.97
CA ALA A 244 -23.48 -4.81 9.51
C ALA A 244 -22.79 -4.09 10.68
N THR A 245 -23.56 -3.63 11.67
CA THR A 245 -23.03 -2.96 12.87
C THR A 245 -22.14 -3.88 13.70
N THR A 246 -22.49 -5.17 13.77
CA THR A 246 -21.67 -6.17 14.47
C THR A 246 -20.36 -6.40 13.74
N LEU A 247 -20.40 -6.65 12.42
CA LEU A 247 -19.21 -6.90 11.61
C LEU A 247 -18.28 -5.68 11.51
N ARG A 248 -18.82 -4.46 11.59
CA ARG A 248 -18.03 -3.20 11.62
C ARG A 248 -17.05 -3.09 12.79
N LYS A 249 -17.22 -3.90 13.85
CA LYS A 249 -16.26 -3.94 14.95
C LYS A 249 -14.91 -4.49 14.53
N ASN A 250 -14.87 -5.30 13.48
CA ASN A 250 -13.67 -6.00 13.04
C ASN A 250 -13.22 -5.58 11.64
N TRP A 251 -14.13 -5.13 10.77
CA TRP A 251 -13.81 -4.86 9.36
C TRP A 251 -14.48 -3.59 8.82
N ASN A 252 -13.93 -3.07 7.72
CA ASN A 252 -14.63 -2.09 6.89
C ASN A 252 -15.83 -2.76 6.21
N VAL A 253 -17.03 -2.39 6.65
CA VAL A 253 -18.28 -2.99 6.17
C VAL A 253 -19.23 -1.96 5.60
N ASP A 254 -19.71 -2.23 4.39
CA ASP A 254 -20.74 -1.44 3.71
C ASP A 254 -22.14 -2.04 3.92
N PHE A 255 -23.15 -1.20 3.84
CA PHE A 255 -24.55 -1.61 3.88
C PHE A 255 -25.31 -0.90 2.75
N ASP A 256 -26.06 -1.67 1.95
CA ASP A 256 -26.85 -1.13 0.86
C ASP A 256 -28.19 -1.88 0.71
N ASP A 257 -29.31 -1.17 0.87
CA ASP A 257 -30.68 -1.67 0.64
C ASP A 257 -31.32 -1.09 -0.64
N SER A 258 -30.55 -0.38 -1.47
CA SER A 258 -31.05 0.30 -2.65
C SER A 258 -31.01 -0.57 -3.92
N GLY A 259 -32.17 -0.71 -4.57
CA GLY A 259 -32.30 -1.43 -5.83
C GLY A 259 -32.26 -2.96 -5.69
N ALA A 260 -32.31 -3.65 -6.83
CA ALA A 260 -32.31 -5.12 -6.87
C ALA A 260 -30.97 -5.70 -6.35
N ILE A 261 -31.01 -6.87 -5.72
CA ILE A 261 -29.82 -7.52 -5.13
C ILE A 261 -28.68 -7.70 -6.13
N GLY A 262 -28.99 -8.10 -7.37
CA GLY A 262 -27.99 -8.24 -8.43
C GLY A 262 -27.26 -6.93 -8.76
N ARG A 263 -27.95 -5.78 -8.73
CA ARG A 263 -27.28 -4.47 -8.93
C ARG A 263 -26.35 -4.12 -7.77
N ARG A 264 -26.69 -4.54 -6.55
CA ARG A 264 -25.84 -4.31 -5.38
C ARG A 264 -24.60 -5.19 -5.41
N TYR A 265 -24.73 -6.46 -5.79
CA TYR A 265 -23.55 -7.29 -6.06
C TYR A 265 -22.64 -6.69 -7.13
N ARG A 266 -23.20 -6.14 -8.22
CA ARG A 266 -22.40 -5.47 -9.27
C ARG A 266 -21.58 -4.28 -8.75
N ARG A 267 -22.18 -3.41 -7.93
CA ARG A 267 -21.45 -2.29 -7.30
C ARG A 267 -20.30 -2.76 -6.42
N GLN A 268 -20.51 -3.86 -5.70
CA GLN A 268 -19.51 -4.42 -4.80
C GLN A 268 -18.40 -5.16 -5.56
N ASP A 269 -18.73 -5.85 -6.66
CA ASP A 269 -17.76 -6.44 -7.59
C ASP A 269 -16.88 -5.32 -8.21
N GLU A 270 -17.47 -4.20 -8.65
CA GLU A 270 -16.77 -3.06 -9.25
C GLU A 270 -15.76 -2.38 -8.31
N ILE A 271 -15.98 -2.40 -6.99
CA ILE A 271 -15.05 -1.86 -5.99
C ILE A 271 -14.17 -2.94 -5.33
N GLY A 272 -14.31 -4.19 -5.75
CA GLY A 272 -13.49 -5.31 -5.31
C GLY A 272 -13.79 -5.86 -3.92
N THR A 273 -15.00 -5.65 -3.39
CA THR A 273 -15.43 -6.20 -2.10
C THR A 273 -15.42 -7.73 -2.15
N PRO A 274 -14.65 -8.44 -1.29
CA PRO A 274 -14.46 -9.88 -1.42
C PRO A 274 -15.70 -10.68 -0.98
N PHE A 275 -16.48 -10.20 -0.01
CA PHE A 275 -17.66 -10.92 0.48
C PHE A 275 -18.91 -10.05 0.52
N CYS A 276 -20.02 -10.58 0.00
CA CYS A 276 -21.35 -9.99 0.20
C CYS A 276 -22.21 -10.92 1.06
N VAL A 277 -22.76 -10.42 2.16
CA VAL A 277 -23.67 -11.14 3.05
C VAL A 277 -25.10 -10.71 2.72
N THR A 278 -25.95 -11.66 2.36
CA THR A 278 -27.34 -11.40 1.98
C THR A 278 -28.32 -11.97 2.99
N ILE A 279 -29.26 -11.13 3.39
CA ILE A 279 -30.35 -11.45 4.31
C ILE A 279 -31.64 -11.54 3.48
N ASP A 280 -32.21 -12.73 3.37
CA ASP A 280 -33.48 -13.01 2.69
C ASP A 280 -34.60 -13.31 3.69
N PHE A 281 -35.81 -13.60 3.20
CA PHE A 281 -36.94 -13.93 4.07
C PHE A 281 -36.71 -15.23 4.85
N ASP A 282 -36.07 -16.23 4.25
CA ASP A 282 -35.70 -17.47 4.92
C ASP A 282 -34.79 -17.21 6.13
N SER A 283 -33.96 -16.15 6.07
CA SER A 283 -33.08 -15.72 7.17
C SER A 283 -33.85 -15.35 8.44
N LEU A 284 -35.14 -15.04 8.34
CA LEU A 284 -36.00 -14.74 9.49
C LEU A 284 -36.38 -16.01 10.26
N ASP A 285 -36.43 -17.16 9.57
CA ASP A 285 -36.84 -18.44 10.12
C ASP A 285 -35.62 -19.32 10.47
N ASP A 286 -34.65 -19.44 9.57
CA ASP A 286 -33.50 -20.35 9.71
C ASP A 286 -32.30 -19.74 10.45
N HIS A 287 -32.37 -18.45 10.78
CA HIS A 287 -31.30 -17.68 11.42
C HIS A 287 -29.93 -17.79 10.71
N ALA A 288 -29.94 -17.96 9.39
CA ALA A 288 -28.75 -18.00 8.56
C ALA A 288 -28.77 -16.88 7.50
N VAL A 289 -27.62 -16.64 6.88
CA VAL A 289 -27.43 -15.67 5.80
C VAL A 289 -26.66 -16.32 4.67
N THR A 290 -26.82 -15.77 3.47
CA THR A 290 -26.07 -16.24 2.30
C THR A 290 -24.81 -15.39 2.13
N VAL A 291 -23.63 -16.00 2.19
CA VAL A 291 -22.35 -15.35 1.94
C VAL A 291 -21.93 -15.64 0.50
N ARG A 292 -21.80 -14.61 -0.32
CA ARG A 292 -21.29 -14.67 -1.68
C ARG A 292 -19.83 -14.23 -1.73
N GLU A 293 -18.96 -15.06 -2.30
CA GLU A 293 -17.56 -14.74 -2.61
C GLU A 293 -17.47 -14.06 -3.99
N ARG A 294 -16.62 -13.04 -4.14
CA ARG A 294 -16.53 -12.17 -5.32
C ARG A 294 -16.07 -12.89 -6.60
N ASP A 295 -14.97 -13.61 -6.50
CA ASP A 295 -14.23 -14.12 -7.67
C ASP A 295 -14.94 -15.30 -8.31
N MET A 296 -15.23 -16.33 -7.51
CA MET A 296 -15.91 -17.56 -7.91
C MET A 296 -17.43 -17.41 -7.95
N MET A 297 -17.98 -16.36 -7.34
CA MET A 297 -19.42 -16.13 -7.22
C MET A 297 -20.17 -17.24 -6.47
N THR A 298 -19.45 -18.08 -5.72
CA THR A 298 -20.04 -19.14 -4.90
C THR A 298 -20.85 -18.54 -3.77
N GLN A 299 -21.94 -19.21 -3.42
CA GLN A 299 -22.85 -18.81 -2.35
C GLN A 299 -22.94 -19.92 -1.31
N GLU A 300 -22.70 -19.57 -0.05
CA GLU A 300 -22.75 -20.48 1.08
C GLU A 300 -23.76 -19.98 2.11
N ARG A 301 -24.64 -20.86 2.61
CA ARG A 301 -25.57 -20.54 3.69
C ARG A 301 -24.85 -20.72 5.03
N VAL A 302 -24.71 -19.64 5.80
CA VAL A 302 -23.94 -19.60 7.05
C VAL A 302 -24.83 -19.11 8.17
N ALA A 303 -24.86 -19.82 9.29
CA ALA A 303 -25.60 -19.40 10.48
C ALA A 303 -25.07 -18.05 10.99
N ILE A 304 -25.97 -17.14 11.39
CA ILE A 304 -25.61 -15.76 11.76
C ILE A 304 -24.62 -15.73 12.94
N ASP A 305 -24.76 -16.66 13.89
CA ASP A 305 -23.88 -16.80 15.04
C ASP A 305 -22.46 -17.30 14.69
N GLN A 306 -22.30 -17.95 13.53
CA GLN A 306 -21.00 -18.43 13.02
C GLN A 306 -20.39 -17.47 11.98
N LEU A 307 -21.13 -16.46 11.55
CA LEU A 307 -20.73 -15.58 10.44
C LEU A 307 -19.40 -14.87 10.70
N GLU A 308 -19.18 -14.36 11.91
CA GLU A 308 -17.95 -13.66 12.27
C GLU A 308 -16.72 -14.58 12.18
N GLY A 309 -16.82 -15.80 12.73
CA GLY A 309 -15.75 -16.80 12.64
C GLY A 309 -15.48 -17.25 11.21
N TYR A 310 -16.55 -17.44 10.43
CA TYR A 310 -16.46 -17.80 9.00
C TYR A 310 -15.68 -16.77 8.19
N LEU A 311 -15.96 -15.47 8.42
CA LEU A 311 -15.30 -14.36 7.76
C LEU A 311 -13.88 -14.17 8.26
N ALA A 312 -13.64 -14.26 9.58
CA ALA A 312 -12.31 -14.10 10.17
C ALA A 312 -11.29 -15.08 9.59
N ALA A 313 -11.67 -16.35 9.40
CA ALA A 313 -10.80 -17.36 8.77
C ALA A 313 -10.43 -17.00 7.32
N ARG A 314 -11.27 -16.23 6.62
CA ARG A 314 -11.11 -15.83 5.22
C ARG A 314 -10.60 -14.40 5.04
N LEU A 315 -10.49 -13.62 6.11
CA LEU A 315 -10.02 -12.24 6.11
C LEU A 315 -8.78 -12.07 6.99
N ILE A 316 -8.02 -13.15 7.22
CA ILE A 316 -6.74 -13.08 7.94
C ILE A 316 -5.81 -12.08 7.23
N GLY A 317 -5.27 -11.14 8.00
CA GLY A 317 -4.41 -10.05 7.52
C GLY A 317 -5.14 -8.83 6.96
N CYS A 318 -6.48 -8.81 7.02
CA CYS A 318 -7.32 -7.66 6.64
C CYS A 318 -7.69 -6.80 7.85
#